data_AF-V5GR18-F1
#
_entry.id   AF-V5GR18-F1
#
_cell.length_a   1.000
_cell.length_b   1.000
_cell.length_c   1.000
_cell.angle_alpha   90.00
_cell.angle_beta   90.00
_cell.angle_gamma   90.00
#
_symmetry.space_group_name_H-M   'P 1'
#
loop_
_entity.id
_entity.type
_entity.pdbx_description
1 polymer ?
#
loop_
_entity_poly.entity_id
_entity_poly.type
_entity_poly.pdbx_seq_one_letter_code
_entity_poly.pdbx_strand_id
1 'polypeptide(L)'
;MTSIPPEDREVVRSVVLALGGFQVEAEVSPRTTHLVVGGAVRTLNLLSAMARGCWVLSTDWVYRSLEAGHWLDERPFELGEMFPAVRLSRQDRAERRRDEGGLLAGTGAIYVSPESRPPPDKLRQLVQIL
;
A
#
# COMPACT_ATOMS: atom_id res chain seq x y z
N MET A 1 6.06 -3.60 -2.69
CA MET A 1 5.47 -3.83 -4.03
C MET A 1 4.56 -5.06 -4.02
N THR A 2 3.57 -5.18 -4.91
CA THR A 2 2.67 -6.36 -4.98
C THR A 2 2.18 -6.63 -6.40
N SER A 3 1.90 -7.90 -6.73
CA SER A 3 1.40 -8.32 -8.05
C SER A 3 2.26 -7.87 -9.23
N ILE A 4 3.56 -7.63 -9.00
CA ILE A 4 4.55 -7.27 -10.03
C ILE A 4 5.17 -8.57 -10.59
N PRO A 5 5.28 -8.73 -11.92
CA PRO A 5 6.01 -9.84 -12.55
C PRO A 5 7.46 -9.94 -12.05
N PRO A 6 8.04 -11.14 -11.90
CA PRO A 6 9.40 -11.30 -11.35
C PRO A 6 10.47 -10.43 -12.02
N GLU A 7 10.45 -10.33 -13.34
CA GLU A 7 11.33 -9.52 -14.18
C GLU A 7 11.27 -8.03 -13.81
N ASP A 8 10.07 -7.51 -13.57
CA ASP A 8 9.85 -6.11 -13.21
C ASP A 8 10.26 -5.80 -11.77
N ARG A 9 10.29 -6.80 -10.87
CA ARG A 9 10.69 -6.60 -9.47
C ARG A 9 12.15 -6.16 -9.36
N GLU A 10 13.03 -6.76 -10.16
CA GLU A 10 14.45 -6.37 -10.17
C GLU A 10 14.66 -4.99 -10.77
N VAL A 11 13.85 -4.62 -11.78
CA VAL A 11 13.85 -3.26 -12.31
C VAL A 11 13.44 -2.27 -11.23
N VAL A 12 12.31 -2.51 -10.54
CA VAL A 12 11.86 -1.62 -9.45
C VAL A 12 12.93 -1.46 -8.37
N ARG A 13 13.59 -2.55 -7.95
CA ARG A 13 14.70 -2.45 -6.97
C ARG A 13 15.86 -1.63 -7.49
N SER A 14 16.26 -1.83 -8.74
CA SER A 14 17.35 -1.08 -9.37
C SER A 14 17.04 0.41 -9.48
N VAL A 15 15.80 0.78 -9.82
CA VAL A 15 15.36 2.19 -9.84
C VAL A 15 15.41 2.80 -8.45
N VAL A 16 14.92 2.09 -7.43
CA VAL A 16 14.98 2.56 -6.03
C VAL A 16 16.43 2.80 -5.58
N LEU A 17 17.36 1.93 -5.97
CA LEU A 17 18.79 2.12 -5.69
C LEU A 17 19.38 3.31 -6.44
N ALA A 18 19.01 3.50 -7.71
CA ALA A 18 19.54 4.58 -8.55
C ALA A 18 19.05 5.97 -8.12
N LEU A 19 17.74 6.11 -7.82
CA LEU A 19 17.15 7.38 -7.42
C LEU A 19 17.24 7.65 -5.91
N GLY A 20 17.45 6.61 -5.10
CA GLY A 20 17.54 6.70 -3.64
C GLY A 20 16.21 7.08 -2.97
N GLY A 21 16.28 7.45 -1.68
CA GLY A 21 15.14 7.96 -0.90
C GLY A 21 14.14 6.91 -0.39
N PHE A 22 14.13 5.70 -0.94
CA PHE A 22 13.23 4.62 -0.51
C PHE A 22 13.98 3.32 -0.19
N GLN A 23 13.32 2.48 0.61
CA GLN A 23 13.70 1.09 0.86
C GLN A 23 12.54 0.18 0.47
N VAL A 24 12.86 -0.96 -0.14
CA VAL A 24 11.85 -1.95 -0.55
C VAL A 24 11.67 -2.99 0.56
N GLU A 25 10.47 -3.05 1.12
CA GLU A 25 10.06 -4.10 2.07
C GLU A 25 9.17 -5.16 1.38
N ALA A 26 9.21 -6.41 1.87
CA ALA A 26 8.43 -7.52 1.33
C ALA A 26 6.92 -7.40 1.66
N GLU A 27 6.62 -6.88 2.85
CA GLU A 27 5.27 -6.70 3.37
C GLU A 27 5.04 -5.24 3.78
N VAL A 28 3.78 -4.82 3.78
CA VAL A 28 3.41 -3.48 4.24
C VAL A 28 3.55 -3.40 5.77
N SER A 29 4.35 -2.45 6.23
CA SER A 29 4.61 -2.15 7.63
C SER A 29 4.14 -0.72 8.01
N PRO A 30 4.20 -0.33 9.30
CA PRO A 30 3.93 1.06 9.69
C PRO A 30 4.83 2.12 9.03
N ARG A 31 6.01 1.73 8.54
CA ARG A 31 6.94 2.63 7.84
C ARG A 31 6.65 2.75 6.35
N THR A 32 5.83 1.87 5.80
CA THR A 32 5.49 1.89 4.38
C THR A 32 4.70 3.15 4.05
N THR A 33 5.13 3.86 3.01
CA THR A 33 4.47 5.06 2.48
C THR A 33 3.89 4.84 1.07
N HIS A 34 4.49 3.92 0.30
CA HIS A 34 4.14 3.65 -1.09
C HIS A 34 4.00 2.15 -1.33
N LEU A 35 2.96 1.76 -2.05
CA LEU A 35 2.78 0.43 -2.61
C LEU A 35 2.67 0.53 -4.13
N VAL A 36 3.68 0.00 -4.82
CA VAL A 36 3.63 -0.20 -6.28
C VAL A 36 2.93 -1.51 -6.60
N VAL A 37 1.95 -1.46 -7.52
CA VAL A 37 1.06 -2.55 -7.91
C VAL A 37 1.24 -2.86 -9.41
N GLY A 38 1.56 -4.11 -9.74
CA GLY A 38 1.72 -4.57 -11.14
C GLY A 38 0.46 -5.15 -11.78
N GLY A 39 -0.64 -5.33 -11.03
CA GLY A 39 -1.89 -5.88 -11.54
C GLY A 39 -3.05 -5.78 -10.54
N ALA A 40 -4.28 -5.85 -11.04
CA ALA A 40 -5.52 -5.59 -10.31
C ALA A 40 -5.97 -6.73 -9.36
N VAL A 41 -5.07 -7.24 -8.52
CA VAL A 41 -5.37 -8.32 -7.56
C VAL A 41 -5.45 -7.77 -6.15
N ARG A 42 -6.55 -8.08 -5.44
CA ARG A 42 -6.70 -7.77 -4.02
C ARG A 42 -5.79 -8.67 -3.18
N THR A 43 -4.58 -8.18 -2.90
CA THR A 43 -3.62 -8.84 -2.01
C THR A 43 -3.70 -8.27 -0.60
N LEU A 44 -3.16 -9.00 0.38
CA LEU A 44 -2.99 -8.48 1.74
C LEU A 44 -2.19 -7.18 1.76
N ASN A 45 -1.14 -7.05 0.94
CA ASN A 45 -0.38 -5.81 0.85
C ASN A 45 -1.24 -4.65 0.34
N LEU A 46 -2.14 -4.88 -0.63
CA LEU A 46 -3.06 -3.84 -1.08
C LEU A 46 -4.00 -3.40 0.04
N LEU A 47 -4.64 -4.35 0.73
CA LEU A 47 -5.55 -4.06 1.85
C LEU A 47 -4.83 -3.30 2.97
N SER A 48 -3.64 -3.77 3.37
CA SER A 48 -2.83 -3.13 4.41
C SER A 48 -2.36 -1.74 3.99
N ALA A 49 -2.00 -1.52 2.73
CA ALA A 49 -1.61 -0.20 2.22
C ALA A 49 -2.80 0.78 2.24
N MET A 50 -3.98 0.34 1.80
CA MET A 50 -5.20 1.15 1.88
C MET A 50 -5.57 1.47 3.32
N ALA A 51 -5.56 0.49 4.23
CA ALA A 51 -5.89 0.70 5.64
C ALA A 51 -4.94 1.70 6.32
N ARG A 52 -3.67 1.73 5.90
CA ARG A 52 -2.67 2.69 6.38
C ARG A 52 -2.68 4.03 5.64
N GLY A 53 -3.52 4.20 4.62
CA GLY A 53 -3.54 5.42 3.79
C GLY A 53 -2.23 5.66 3.02
N CYS A 54 -1.55 4.59 2.59
CA CYS A 54 -0.37 4.70 1.73
C CYS A 54 -0.76 5.16 0.32
N TRP A 55 0.20 5.72 -0.42
CA TRP A 55 0.07 5.82 -1.87
C TRP A 55 0.00 4.42 -2.48
N VAL A 56 -0.96 4.19 -3.36
CA VAL A 56 -1.10 2.95 -4.13
C VAL A 56 -1.00 3.28 -5.61
N LEU A 57 0.11 2.92 -6.22
CA LEU A 57 0.54 3.43 -7.53
C LEU A 57 0.73 2.29 -8.54
N SER A 58 0.54 2.60 -9.82
CA SER A 58 0.96 1.71 -10.91
C SER A 58 2.49 1.62 -11.01
N THR A 59 2.98 0.61 -11.72
CA THR A 59 4.41 0.47 -12.04
C THR A 59 4.96 1.61 -12.89
N ASP A 60 4.10 2.29 -13.68
CA ASP A 60 4.49 3.44 -14.49
C ASP A 60 5.12 4.57 -13.68
N TRP A 61 4.73 4.77 -12.43
CA TRP A 61 5.36 5.76 -11.57
C TRP A 61 6.86 5.52 -11.43
N VAL A 62 7.27 4.26 -11.31
CA VAL A 62 8.68 3.88 -11.17
C VAL A 62 9.41 4.10 -12.49
N TYR A 63 8.85 3.63 -13.61
CA TYR A 63 9.48 3.77 -14.92
C TYR A 63 9.62 5.23 -15.36
N ARG A 64 8.56 6.03 -15.19
CA ARG A 64 8.58 7.45 -15.57
C ARG A 64 9.47 8.28 -14.65
N SER A 65 9.57 7.92 -13.36
CA SER A 65 10.54 8.55 -12.46
C SER A 65 11.98 8.24 -12.85
N LEU A 66 12.27 7.00 -13.29
CA LEU A 66 13.59 6.66 -13.81
C LEU A 66 13.95 7.50 -15.04
N GLU A 67 13.04 7.61 -16.01
CA GLU A 67 13.23 8.42 -17.22
C GLU A 67 13.46 9.90 -16.90
N ALA A 68 12.75 10.43 -15.90
CA ALA A 68 12.91 11.82 -15.43
C ALA A 68 14.18 12.05 -14.59
N GLY A 69 14.82 10.99 -14.10
CA GLY A 69 15.98 11.06 -13.21
C GLY A 69 15.66 11.47 -11.77
N HIS A 70 14.38 11.51 -11.38
CA HIS A 70 13.92 11.78 -10.02
C HIS A 70 12.50 11.23 -9.79
N TRP A 71 12.09 11.07 -8.53
CA TRP A 71 10.72 10.67 -8.19
C TRP A 71 9.71 11.72 -8.65
N LEU A 72 8.75 11.31 -9.48
CA LEU A 72 7.65 12.16 -9.95
C LEU A 72 6.53 12.25 -8.90
N ASP A 73 5.66 13.24 -9.05
CA ASP A 73 4.41 13.34 -8.28
C ASP A 73 3.61 12.04 -8.40
N GLU A 74 3.09 11.55 -7.28
CA GLU A 74 2.41 10.27 -7.19
C GLU A 74 1.00 10.31 -7.78
N ARG A 75 0.33 11.48 -7.71
CA ARG A 75 -1.08 11.67 -8.06
C ARG A 75 -1.47 11.15 -9.46
N PRO A 76 -0.69 11.40 -10.53
CA PRO A 76 -1.05 10.92 -11.87
C PRO A 76 -1.03 9.40 -12.01
N PHE A 77 -0.36 8.70 -11.09
CA PHE A 77 -0.17 7.25 -11.12
C PHE A 77 -0.98 6.52 -10.04
N GLU A 78 -1.75 7.26 -9.25
CA GLU A 78 -2.57 6.72 -8.18
C GLU A 78 -3.72 5.88 -8.72
N LEU A 79 -3.85 4.64 -8.22
CA LEU A 79 -4.86 3.68 -8.66
C LEU A 79 -6.25 3.95 -8.03
N GLY A 80 -6.62 5.23 -7.86
CA GLY A 80 -7.84 5.66 -7.20
C GLY A 80 -9.13 5.29 -7.95
N GLU A 81 -9.09 5.21 -9.29
CA GLU A 81 -10.25 4.75 -10.08
C GLU A 81 -10.52 3.25 -9.90
N MET A 82 -9.45 2.45 -9.77
CA MET A 82 -9.54 1.01 -9.58
C MET A 82 -9.90 0.65 -8.13
N PHE A 83 -9.41 1.45 -7.18
CA PHE A 83 -9.61 1.28 -5.76
C PHE A 83 -10.03 2.62 -5.14
N PRO A 84 -11.32 2.97 -5.16
CA PRO A 84 -11.81 4.26 -4.65
C PRO A 84 -11.38 4.57 -3.20
N ALA A 85 -11.26 3.54 -2.37
CA ALA A 85 -10.80 3.65 -0.98
C ALA A 85 -9.35 4.14 -0.86
N VAL A 86 -8.49 4.01 -1.88
CA VAL A 86 -7.10 4.49 -1.84
C VAL A 86 -7.06 5.99 -1.59
N ARG A 87 -7.82 6.77 -2.37
CA ARG A 87 -7.82 8.24 -2.25
C ARG A 87 -8.40 8.69 -0.92
N LEU A 88 -9.52 8.09 -0.51
CA LEU A 88 -10.18 8.38 0.77
C LEU A 88 -9.25 8.08 1.94
N SER A 89 -8.71 6.87 2.03
CA SER A 89 -7.82 6.50 3.14
C SER A 89 -6.54 7.33 3.18
N ARG A 90 -6.01 7.75 2.02
CA ARG A 90 -4.81 8.60 1.96
C ARG A 90 -5.12 10.04 2.41
N GLN A 91 -6.27 10.59 2.01
CA GLN A 91 -6.73 11.90 2.48
C GLN A 91 -6.97 11.86 3.98
N ASP A 92 -7.67 10.83 4.47
CA ASP A 92 -7.88 10.58 5.89
C ASP A 92 -6.54 10.50 6.63
N ARG A 93 -5.52 9.83 6.09
CA ARG A 93 -4.18 9.80 6.73
C ARG A 93 -3.56 11.19 6.86
N ALA A 94 -3.73 12.05 5.85
CA ALA A 94 -3.15 13.40 5.86
C ALA A 94 -3.86 14.32 6.86
N GLU A 95 -5.15 14.09 7.10
CA GLU A 95 -6.02 14.92 7.94
C GLU A 95 -6.21 14.34 9.35
N ARG A 96 -6.02 13.03 9.53
CA ARG A 96 -6.26 12.31 10.78
C ARG A 96 -5.44 12.90 11.91
N ARG A 97 -6.15 13.32 12.96
CA ARG A 97 -5.57 13.51 14.29
C ARG A 97 -5.28 12.13 14.87
N ARG A 98 -4.24 12.01 15.70
CA ARG A 98 -3.81 10.73 16.31
C ARG A 98 -4.92 10.00 17.10
N ASP A 99 -6.01 10.69 17.45
CA ASP A 99 -7.08 10.19 18.31
C ASP A 99 -8.37 9.78 17.56
N GLU A 100 -8.41 9.92 16.22
CA GLU A 100 -9.55 9.44 15.42
C GLU A 100 -9.36 7.95 15.11
N GLY A 101 -10.29 7.12 15.63
CA GLY A 101 -10.28 5.68 15.41
C GLY A 101 -10.40 5.28 13.94
N GLY A 102 -10.01 4.04 13.64
CA GLY A 102 -10.16 3.45 12.31
C GLY A 102 -11.63 3.26 11.85
N LEU A 103 -11.82 2.79 10.62
CA LEU A 103 -13.08 2.26 10.07
C LEU A 103 -13.81 1.27 11.00
N LEU A 104 -13.10 0.42 11.72
CA LEU A 104 -13.66 -0.57 12.67
C LEU A 104 -13.65 -0.08 14.12
N ALA A 105 -13.37 1.21 14.35
CA ALA A 105 -13.49 1.79 15.67
C ALA A 105 -14.95 1.70 16.14
N GLY A 106 -15.15 1.20 17.35
CA GLY A 106 -16.48 1.06 17.97
C GLY A 106 -17.25 -0.19 17.54
N THR A 107 -16.72 -1.06 16.68
CA THR A 107 -17.41 -2.29 16.24
C THR A 107 -17.43 -3.41 17.31
N GLY A 108 -16.82 -3.18 18.48
CA GLY A 108 -16.74 -4.16 19.56
C GLY A 108 -15.67 -5.24 19.29
N ALA A 109 -15.76 -6.37 19.97
CA ALA A 109 -14.80 -7.46 19.82
C ALA A 109 -15.02 -8.21 18.50
N ILE A 110 -13.96 -8.36 17.70
CA ILE A 110 -13.97 -9.11 16.44
C ILE A 110 -13.25 -10.44 16.65
N TYR A 111 -13.94 -11.55 16.35
CA TYR A 111 -13.35 -12.89 16.37
C TYR A 111 -12.81 -13.25 14.98
N VAL A 112 -11.55 -13.71 14.93
CA VAL A 112 -10.92 -14.23 13.71
C VAL A 112 -10.70 -15.74 13.88
N SER A 113 -11.37 -16.53 13.02
CA SER A 113 -11.24 -18.00 13.00
C SER A 113 -9.79 -18.43 12.75
N PRO A 114 -9.28 -19.46 13.47
CA PRO A 114 -7.95 -20.03 13.22
C PRO A 114 -7.76 -20.60 11.81
N GLU A 115 -8.84 -20.95 11.11
CA GLU A 115 -8.85 -21.54 9.78
C GLU A 115 -9.01 -20.49 8.66
N SER A 116 -8.98 -19.20 9.00
CA SER A 116 -9.24 -18.13 8.05
C SER A 116 -8.26 -18.12 6.88
N ARG A 117 -8.76 -17.66 5.72
CA ARG A 117 -7.93 -17.31 4.56
C ARG A 117 -8.25 -15.86 4.20
N PRO A 118 -7.30 -14.91 4.33
CA PRO A 118 -5.87 -15.06 4.65
C PRO A 118 -5.55 -15.54 6.07
N PRO A 119 -4.28 -15.91 6.37
CA PRO A 119 -3.86 -16.42 7.67
C PRO A 119 -4.32 -15.52 8.84
N PRO A 120 -4.77 -16.10 9.97
CA PRO A 120 -5.39 -15.36 11.08
C PRO A 120 -4.56 -14.18 11.58
N ASP A 121 -3.24 -14.33 11.70
CA ASP A 121 -2.38 -13.27 12.23
C ASP A 121 -2.34 -12.04 11.31
N LYS A 122 -2.33 -12.26 9.98
CA LYS A 122 -2.40 -11.16 9.02
C LYS A 122 -3.76 -10.48 9.04
N LEU A 123 -4.83 -11.26 9.19
CA LEU A 123 -6.17 -10.70 9.28
C LEU A 123 -6.38 -9.91 10.58
N ARG A 124 -5.87 -10.39 11.72
CA ARG A 124 -5.85 -9.67 12.99
C ARG A 124 -5.09 -8.35 12.88
N GLN A 125 -3.91 -8.36 12.26
CA GLN A 125 -3.14 -7.14 12.01
C GLN A 125 -3.93 -6.13 11.16
N LEU A 126 -4.64 -6.60 10.13
CA LEU A 126 -5.47 -5.74 9.29
C LEU A 126 -6.65 -5.17 10.07
N VAL A 127 -7.33 -5.98 10.88
CA VAL A 127 -8.44 -5.53 11.74
C VAL A 127 -7.99 -4.50 12.79
N GLN A 128 -6.74 -4.57 13.25
CA GLN A 128 -6.20 -3.60 14.23
C GLN A 128 -5.87 -2.23 13.64
N ILE A 129 -5.66 -2.14 12.32
CA ILE A 129 -5.35 -0.88 11.63
C ILE A 129 -6.55 -0.29 10.91
N LEU A 130 -7.53 -1.13 10.59
CA LEU A 130 -8.85 -0.73 10.13
C LEU A 130 -9.66 -0.23 11.31
#